data_AF-A0A540WHJ0-F1
#
_entry.id   AF-A0A540WHJ0-F1
#
_cell.length_a   1.000
_cell.length_b   1.000
_cell.length_c   1.000
_cell.angle_alpha   90.00
_cell.angle_beta   90.00
_cell.angle_gamma   90.00
#
_symmetry.space_group_name_H-M   'P 1'
#
loop_
_entity.id
_entity.type
_entity.pdbx_description
1 polymer ?
#
loop_
_entity_poly.entity_id
_entity_poly.type
_entity_poly.pdbx_seq_one_letter_code
_entity_poly.pdbx_strand_id
1 'polypeptide(L)'
;AEDSAVARMLARVEVWSQATATGDLAELPGWDERSAATPLFTSTRDNCLGSACPRFRACHVYQARREAMAADVVVINHHLFFADHAIRGTGVAELLPSTRVVVFDEAHQLSDTGVQLLGSQMASSQWLDLARDVLASGLQWARGLADWQGVAAALEHAARDWRMAVGARTPGSRLRWAGEVPDGVDAEGWSRALQDLSAACRQALAALDT
;
A
#
# COMPACT_ATOMS: atom_id res chain seq x y z
N ALA A 1 -20.14 16.83 10.99
CA ALA A 1 -21.12 15.95 10.29
C ALA A 1 -20.54 14.56 10.05
N GLU A 2 -19.29 14.45 9.61
CA GLU A 2 -18.56 13.18 9.45
C GLU A 2 -18.45 12.37 10.75
N ASP A 3 -18.11 12.98 11.88
CA ASP A 3 -18.04 12.26 13.18
C ASP A 3 -19.35 11.57 13.56
N SER A 4 -20.49 12.17 13.22
CA SER A 4 -21.80 11.58 13.48
C SER A 4 -22.11 10.39 12.55
N ALA A 5 -21.58 10.41 11.32
CA ALA A 5 -21.72 9.30 10.36
C ALA A 5 -20.80 8.12 10.75
N VAL A 6 -19.56 8.41 11.17
CA VAL A 6 -18.61 7.41 11.68
C VAL A 6 -19.19 6.73 12.92
N ALA A 7 -19.65 7.50 13.92
CA ALA A 7 -20.25 6.95 15.13
C ALA A 7 -21.48 6.06 14.83
N ARG A 8 -22.35 6.49 13.90
CA ARG A 8 -23.50 5.68 13.46
C ARG A 8 -23.12 4.40 12.73
N MET A 9 -22.00 4.40 12.00
CA MET A 9 -21.49 3.19 11.36
C MET A 9 -20.91 2.23 12.41
N LEU A 10 -20.09 2.74 13.33
CA LEU A 10 -19.51 1.93 14.41
C LEU A 10 -20.57 1.28 15.29
N ALA A 11 -21.63 2.00 15.66
CA ALA A 11 -22.76 1.42 16.41
C ALA A 11 -23.45 0.28 15.65
N ARG A 12 -23.55 0.37 14.31
CA ARG A 12 -24.11 -0.71 13.49
C ARG A 12 -23.16 -1.90 13.41
N VAL A 13 -21.87 -1.65 13.22
CA VAL A 13 -20.83 -2.69 13.23
C VAL A 13 -20.82 -3.43 14.56
N GLU A 14 -20.95 -2.73 15.69
CA GLU A 14 -21.00 -3.35 17.01
C GLU A 14 -22.13 -4.39 17.11
N VAL A 15 -23.34 -4.03 16.69
CA VAL A 15 -24.49 -4.95 16.68
C VAL A 15 -24.28 -6.10 15.68
N TRP A 16 -23.85 -5.80 14.45
CA TRP A 16 -23.65 -6.81 13.40
C TRP A 16 -22.53 -7.80 13.75
N SER A 17 -21.45 -7.34 14.38
CA SER A 17 -20.29 -8.16 14.76
C SER A 17 -20.64 -9.27 15.77
N GLN A 18 -21.75 -9.14 16.49
CA GLN A 18 -22.23 -10.15 17.43
C GLN A 18 -23.00 -11.29 16.73
N ALA A 19 -23.42 -11.08 15.48
CA ALA A 19 -24.30 -12.00 14.75
C ALA A 19 -23.68 -12.56 13.47
N THR A 20 -22.71 -11.89 12.85
CA THR A 20 -22.05 -12.40 11.64
C THR A 20 -21.28 -13.69 11.92
N ALA A 21 -21.39 -14.64 11.00
CA ALA A 21 -20.63 -15.88 11.06
C ALA A 21 -19.23 -15.71 10.45
N THR A 22 -19.14 -14.97 9.35
CA THR A 22 -17.94 -14.90 8.49
C THR A 22 -17.12 -13.63 8.75
N GLY A 23 -17.75 -12.57 9.26
CA GLY A 23 -17.14 -11.24 9.33
C GLY A 23 -16.97 -10.57 7.95
N ASP A 24 -17.68 -11.04 6.92
CA ASP A 24 -17.66 -10.44 5.59
C ASP A 24 -18.44 -9.12 5.58
N LEU A 25 -17.76 -8.03 5.24
CA LEU A 25 -18.36 -6.69 5.19
C LEU A 25 -19.49 -6.59 4.16
N ALA A 26 -19.52 -7.44 3.13
CA ALA A 26 -20.62 -7.49 2.18
C ALA A 26 -21.96 -7.86 2.86
N GLU A 27 -21.92 -8.54 4.01
CA GLU A 27 -23.09 -8.86 4.82
C GLU A 27 -23.56 -7.70 5.72
N LEU A 28 -22.74 -6.64 5.88
CA LEU A 28 -23.03 -5.51 6.77
C LEU A 28 -24.09 -4.58 6.15
N PRO A 29 -25.29 -4.44 6.75
CA PRO A 29 -26.37 -3.68 6.13
C PRO A 29 -26.07 -2.17 6.01
N GLY A 30 -26.17 -1.66 4.79
CA GLY A 30 -25.95 -0.25 4.49
C GLY A 30 -24.51 0.20 4.69
N TRP A 31 -23.56 -0.73 4.60
CA TRP A 31 -22.14 -0.44 4.46
C TRP A 31 -21.86 0.17 3.09
N ASP A 32 -20.99 1.17 3.10
CA ASP A 32 -20.37 1.75 1.91
C ASP A 32 -18.87 1.52 2.06
N GLU A 33 -18.26 0.89 1.05
CA GLU A 33 -16.83 0.58 1.02
C GLU A 33 -15.98 1.85 1.14
N ARG A 34 -16.51 3.00 0.72
CA ARG A 34 -15.84 4.32 0.82
C ARG A 34 -15.98 4.98 2.19
N SER A 35 -16.61 4.31 3.16
CA SER A 35 -16.78 4.85 4.50
C SER A 35 -15.43 5.09 5.18
N ALA A 36 -15.23 6.31 5.68
CA ALA A 36 -14.06 6.66 6.51
C ALA A 36 -13.98 5.85 7.81
N ALA A 37 -15.07 5.16 8.21
CA ALA A 37 -15.10 4.28 9.36
C ALA A 37 -14.47 2.91 9.09
N THR A 38 -14.41 2.45 7.83
CA THR A 38 -13.96 1.09 7.46
C THR A 38 -12.59 0.72 8.06
N PRO A 39 -11.55 1.59 8.01
CA PRO A 39 -10.25 1.26 8.61
C PRO A 39 -10.27 1.07 10.13
N LEU A 40 -11.31 1.56 10.83
CA LEU A 40 -11.41 1.49 12.30
C LEU A 40 -11.88 0.13 12.81
N PHE A 41 -12.52 -0.68 11.97
CA PHE A 41 -13.07 -1.98 12.35
C PHE A 41 -12.62 -3.14 11.46
N THR A 42 -11.67 -2.90 10.56
CA THR A 42 -11.09 -3.91 9.67
C THR A 42 -9.66 -4.25 10.08
N SER A 43 -9.24 -5.48 9.76
CA SER A 43 -7.85 -5.89 9.94
C SER A 43 -7.06 -5.67 8.66
N THR A 44 -5.90 -5.02 8.77
CA THR A 44 -4.92 -4.81 7.71
C THR A 44 -3.60 -5.48 8.08
N ARG A 45 -2.63 -5.49 7.16
CA ARG A 45 -1.27 -5.98 7.45
C ARG A 45 -0.63 -5.22 8.61
N ASP A 46 -0.92 -3.93 8.74
CA ASP A 46 -0.24 -3.04 9.69
C ASP A 46 -0.87 -3.04 11.09
N ASN A 47 -2.15 -3.44 11.21
CA ASN A 47 -2.85 -3.47 12.50
C ASN A 47 -3.09 -4.89 13.05
N CYS A 48 -2.83 -5.93 12.25
CA CYS A 48 -3.07 -7.32 12.67
C CYS A 48 -1.94 -7.83 13.56
N LEU A 49 -2.28 -8.19 14.81
CA LEU A 49 -1.34 -8.75 15.78
C LEU A 49 -1.04 -10.25 15.58
N GLY A 50 -1.62 -10.88 14.55
CA GLY A 50 -1.46 -12.31 14.28
C GLY A 50 -1.80 -13.19 15.49
N SER A 51 -0.95 -14.17 15.79
CA SER A 51 -1.14 -15.11 16.92
C SER A 51 -1.06 -14.45 18.30
N ALA A 52 -0.49 -13.24 18.41
CA ALA A 52 -0.47 -12.48 19.65
C ALA A 52 -1.81 -11.77 19.95
N CYS A 53 -2.76 -11.77 19.01
CA CYS A 53 -4.08 -11.17 19.20
C CYS A 53 -4.84 -11.85 20.35
N PRO A 54 -5.33 -11.10 21.37
CA PRO A 54 -6.11 -11.68 22.47
C PRO A 54 -7.40 -12.38 22.01
N ARG A 55 -7.96 -11.97 20.87
CA ARG A 55 -9.16 -12.55 20.26
C ARG A 55 -8.86 -13.48 19.08
N PHE A 56 -7.62 -13.97 18.95
CA PHE A 56 -7.16 -14.76 17.79
C PHE A 56 -8.10 -15.92 17.41
N ARG A 57 -8.59 -16.70 18.38
CA ARG A 57 -9.48 -17.85 18.11
C ARG A 57 -10.85 -17.46 17.54
N ALA A 58 -11.36 -16.32 17.96
CA ALA A 58 -12.65 -15.77 17.52
C ALA A 58 -12.50 -14.79 16.33
N CYS A 59 -11.28 -14.58 15.84
CA CYS A 59 -11.02 -13.63 14.77
C CYS A 59 -11.50 -14.19 13.42
N HIS A 60 -12.42 -13.47 12.77
CA HIS A 60 -12.95 -13.81 11.45
C HIS A 60 -11.84 -13.97 10.39
N VAL A 61 -10.83 -13.10 10.38
CA VAL A 61 -9.70 -13.20 9.43
C VAL A 61 -8.91 -14.51 9.65
N TYR A 62 -8.66 -14.89 10.90
CA TYR A 62 -7.99 -16.15 11.20
C TYR A 62 -8.85 -17.36 10.82
N GLN A 63 -10.15 -17.32 11.11
CA GLN A 63 -11.08 -18.39 10.77
C GLN A 63 -11.18 -18.59 9.26
N ALA A 64 -11.39 -17.51 8.49
CA ALA A 64 -11.42 -17.54 7.02
C ALA A 64 -10.11 -18.10 6.44
N ARG A 65 -8.95 -17.69 6.98
CA ARG A 65 -7.66 -18.23 6.57
C ARG A 65 -7.52 -19.71 6.88
N ARG A 66 -7.96 -20.15 8.06
CA ARG A 66 -7.91 -21.57 8.47
C ARG A 66 -8.82 -22.42 7.57
N GLU A 67 -10.00 -21.93 7.23
CA GLU A 67 -10.93 -22.59 6.32
C GLU A 67 -10.36 -22.67 4.90
N ALA A 68 -9.81 -21.58 4.38
CA ALA A 68 -9.14 -21.57 3.08
C ALA A 68 -7.96 -22.57 3.03
N MET A 69 -7.19 -22.70 4.11
CA MET A 69 -6.09 -23.68 4.20
C MET A 69 -6.55 -25.14 4.24
N ALA A 70 -7.79 -25.40 4.68
CA ALA A 70 -8.37 -26.74 4.78
C ALA A 70 -9.24 -27.11 3.58
N ALA A 71 -9.53 -26.16 2.69
CA ALA A 71 -10.40 -26.37 1.54
C ALA A 71 -9.69 -27.09 0.39
N ASP A 72 -10.42 -27.98 -0.29
CA ASP A 72 -9.94 -28.63 -1.52
C ASP A 72 -9.87 -27.66 -2.71
N VAL A 73 -10.77 -26.68 -2.72
CA VAL A 73 -10.87 -25.64 -3.76
C VAL A 73 -11.06 -24.28 -3.09
N VAL A 74 -10.24 -23.31 -3.48
CA VAL A 74 -10.30 -21.93 -2.98
C VAL A 74 -10.45 -20.99 -4.16
N VAL A 75 -11.48 -20.14 -4.13
CA VAL A 75 -11.72 -19.11 -5.14
C VAL A 75 -11.29 -17.76 -4.57
N ILE A 76 -10.41 -17.06 -5.29
CA ILE A 76 -9.85 -15.77 -4.90
C ILE A 76 -9.77 -14.84 -6.09
N ASN A 77 -9.63 -13.55 -5.84
CA ASN A 77 -9.30 -12.60 -6.89
C ASN A 77 -7.81 -12.70 -7.28
N HIS A 78 -7.48 -12.15 -8.46
CA HIS A 78 -6.10 -12.08 -8.95
C HIS A 78 -5.17 -11.29 -8.01
N HIS A 79 -5.70 -10.29 -7.29
CA HIS A 79 -4.90 -9.49 -6.37
C HIS A 79 -4.35 -10.32 -5.20
N LEU A 80 -5.19 -11.16 -4.58
CA LEU A 80 -4.75 -12.01 -3.48
C LEU A 80 -3.77 -13.08 -3.95
N PHE A 81 -3.94 -13.61 -5.17
CA PHE A 81 -3.00 -14.54 -5.77
C PHE A 81 -1.58 -13.93 -5.88
N PHE A 82 -1.47 -12.73 -6.47
CA PHE A 82 -0.17 -12.09 -6.63
C PHE A 82 0.41 -11.56 -5.32
N ALA A 83 -0.44 -11.09 -4.40
CA ALA A 83 0.01 -10.67 -3.07
C ALA A 83 0.61 -11.84 -2.28
N ASP A 84 -0.03 -13.00 -2.32
CA ASP A 84 0.48 -14.23 -1.75
C ASP A 84 1.77 -14.69 -2.45
N HIS A 85 1.82 -14.66 -3.79
CA HIS A 85 3.03 -14.98 -4.55
C HIS A 85 4.22 -14.08 -4.19
N ALA A 86 4.00 -12.77 -4.02
CA ALA A 86 5.04 -11.80 -3.69
C ALA A 86 5.68 -12.04 -2.30
N ILE A 87 4.98 -12.68 -1.37
CA ILE A 87 5.48 -12.98 -0.03
C ILE A 87 5.98 -14.43 0.11
N ARG A 88 5.71 -15.32 -0.85
CA ARG A 88 6.23 -16.70 -0.80
C ARG A 88 7.75 -16.71 -0.74
N GLY A 89 8.30 -17.50 0.18
CA GLY A 89 9.75 -17.60 0.39
C GLY A 89 10.39 -16.46 1.20
N THR A 90 9.62 -15.42 1.59
CA THR A 90 10.12 -14.30 2.43
C THR A 90 10.13 -14.61 3.93
N GLY A 91 9.68 -15.81 4.34
CA GLY A 91 9.52 -16.20 5.74
C GLY A 91 8.23 -15.67 6.39
N VAL A 92 7.44 -14.87 5.68
CA VAL A 92 6.08 -14.50 6.08
C VAL A 92 5.13 -15.68 5.85
N ALA A 93 4.17 -15.87 6.76
CA ALA A 93 3.22 -16.97 6.67
C ALA A 93 2.34 -16.85 5.40
N GLU A 94 2.33 -17.89 4.57
CA GLU A 94 1.56 -17.97 3.31
C GLU A 94 0.06 -17.76 3.53
N LEU A 95 -0.57 -16.94 2.70
CA LEU A 95 -2.00 -16.62 2.81
C LEU A 95 -2.87 -17.72 2.23
N LEU A 96 -2.36 -18.43 1.22
CA LEU A 96 -3.06 -19.46 0.47
C LEU A 96 -2.40 -20.83 0.62
N PRO A 97 -3.19 -21.93 0.56
CA PRO A 97 -2.62 -23.28 0.57
C PRO A 97 -1.66 -23.49 -0.60
N SER A 98 -0.73 -24.44 -0.44
CA SER A 98 0.09 -24.92 -1.54
C SER A 98 -0.78 -25.68 -2.55
N THR A 99 -0.94 -25.16 -3.76
CA THR A 99 -1.75 -25.77 -4.82
C THR A 99 -0.89 -26.33 -5.94
N ARG A 100 -1.37 -27.42 -6.57
CA ARG A 100 -0.73 -28.02 -7.76
C ARG A 100 -1.28 -27.46 -9.07
N VAL A 101 -2.51 -26.96 -9.03
CA VAL A 101 -3.26 -26.46 -10.17
C VAL A 101 -3.87 -25.13 -9.79
N VAL A 102 -3.74 -24.15 -10.68
CA VAL A 102 -4.37 -22.83 -10.57
C VAL A 102 -5.14 -22.60 -11.87
N VAL A 103 -6.41 -22.23 -11.76
CA VAL A 103 -7.26 -21.88 -12.90
C VAL A 103 -7.49 -20.39 -12.86
N PHE A 104 -7.06 -19.68 -13.91
CA PHE A 104 -7.31 -18.25 -14.08
C PHE A 104 -8.53 -18.06 -14.93
N ASP A 105 -9.58 -17.51 -14.34
CA ASP A 105 -10.70 -16.96 -15.09
C ASP A 105 -10.31 -15.57 -15.63
N GLU A 106 -10.83 -15.20 -16.80
CA GLU A 106 -10.51 -13.92 -17.44
C GLU A 106 -9.00 -13.62 -17.50
N ALA A 107 -8.20 -14.64 -17.86
CA ALA A 107 -6.73 -14.60 -17.84
C ALA A 107 -6.11 -13.45 -18.66
N HIS A 108 -6.88 -12.79 -19.52
CA HIS A 108 -6.47 -11.57 -20.22
C HIS A 108 -6.14 -10.41 -19.26
N GLN A 109 -6.71 -10.37 -18.05
CA GLN A 109 -6.43 -9.34 -17.04
C GLN A 109 -5.16 -9.63 -16.22
N LEU A 110 -4.64 -10.86 -16.31
CA LEU A 110 -3.59 -11.37 -15.43
C LEU A 110 -2.29 -10.56 -15.55
N SER A 111 -1.92 -10.17 -16.76
CA SER A 111 -0.71 -9.37 -17.01
C SER A 111 -0.78 -8.02 -16.31
N ASP A 112 -1.92 -7.35 -16.39
CA ASP A 112 -2.10 -6.02 -15.84
C ASP A 112 -2.11 -6.04 -14.32
N THR A 113 -2.83 -6.99 -13.71
CA THR A 113 -2.80 -7.19 -12.25
C THR A 113 -1.41 -7.60 -11.76
N GLY A 114 -0.72 -8.47 -12.51
CA GLY A 114 0.63 -8.91 -12.20
C GLY A 114 1.64 -7.77 -12.20
N VAL A 115 1.64 -6.93 -13.23
CA VAL A 115 2.51 -5.73 -13.30
C VAL A 115 2.22 -4.78 -12.15
N GLN A 116 0.96 -4.63 -11.74
CA GLN A 116 0.61 -3.74 -10.63
C GLN A 116 1.12 -4.21 -9.27
N LEU A 117 1.15 -5.52 -9.02
CA LEU A 117 1.52 -6.08 -7.71
C LEU A 117 2.96 -6.57 -7.61
N LEU A 118 3.53 -7.06 -8.71
CA LEU A 118 4.91 -7.56 -8.76
C LEU A 118 5.88 -6.52 -9.32
N GLY A 119 5.37 -5.49 -10.02
CA GLY A 119 6.19 -4.40 -10.54
C GLY A 119 6.55 -3.39 -9.45
N SER A 120 7.69 -2.73 -9.62
CA SER A 120 8.02 -1.54 -8.83
C SER A 120 7.28 -0.32 -9.37
N GLN A 121 6.72 0.47 -8.46
CA GLN A 121 6.02 1.70 -8.78
C GLN A 121 6.70 2.87 -8.08
N MET A 122 6.85 3.97 -8.79
CA MET A 122 7.35 5.22 -8.24
C MET A 122 6.34 6.32 -8.51
N ALA A 123 5.81 6.93 -7.45
CA ALA A 123 4.86 8.03 -7.55
C ALA A 123 5.43 9.29 -6.90
N SER A 124 5.20 10.47 -7.50
CA SER A 124 5.67 11.74 -6.95
C SER A 124 5.10 12.01 -5.55
N SER A 125 3.90 11.51 -5.25
CA SER A 125 3.28 11.65 -3.92
C SER A 125 4.12 11.00 -2.83
N GLN A 126 4.65 9.79 -3.07
CA GLN A 126 5.47 9.06 -2.11
C GLN A 126 6.74 9.84 -1.74
N TRP A 127 7.35 10.53 -2.71
CA TRP A 127 8.51 11.39 -2.46
C TRP A 127 8.16 12.65 -1.67
N LEU A 128 6.99 13.24 -1.92
CA LEU A 128 6.50 14.39 -1.16
C LEU A 128 6.09 14.00 0.27
N ASP A 129 5.51 12.81 0.45
CA ASP A 129 5.25 12.21 1.76
C ASP A 129 6.57 12.00 2.52
N LEU A 130 7.57 11.39 1.87
CA LEU A 130 8.89 11.19 2.43
C LEU A 130 9.55 12.50 2.87
N ALA A 131 9.45 13.57 2.07
CA ALA A 131 9.99 14.88 2.44
C ALA A 131 9.33 15.45 3.71
N ARG A 132 8.00 15.28 3.85
CA ARG A 132 7.28 15.66 5.07
C ARG A 132 7.73 14.82 6.27
N ASP A 133 7.88 13.51 6.09
CA ASP A 133 8.29 12.59 7.14
C ASP A 133 9.72 12.87 7.61
N VAL A 134 10.64 13.18 6.69
CA VAL A 134 12.02 13.60 7.00
C VAL A 134 12.03 14.88 7.82
N LEU A 135 11.26 15.90 7.41
CA LEU A 135 11.18 17.15 8.16
C LEU A 135 10.60 16.94 9.57
N ALA A 136 9.48 16.23 9.66
CA ALA A 136 8.80 15.97 10.92
C ALA A 136 9.71 15.18 11.88
N SER A 137 10.28 14.06 11.39
CA SER A 137 11.14 13.20 12.19
C SER A 137 12.45 13.88 12.57
N GLY A 138 13.07 14.61 11.64
CA GLY A 138 14.32 15.35 11.89
C GLY A 138 14.14 16.43 12.96
N LEU A 139 13.07 17.21 12.89
CA LEU A 139 12.77 18.24 13.89
C LEU A 139 12.35 17.65 15.25
N GLN A 140 11.73 16.48 15.26
CA GLN A 140 11.28 15.82 16.49
C GLN A 140 12.43 15.11 17.22
N TRP A 141 13.30 14.40 16.50
CA TRP A 141 14.26 13.47 17.10
C TRP A 141 15.73 13.87 16.92
N ALA A 142 16.07 14.67 15.93
CA ALA A 142 17.45 14.97 15.54
C ALA A 142 17.72 16.48 15.42
N ARG A 143 16.96 17.30 16.14
CA ARG A 143 16.99 18.76 16.01
C ARG A 143 18.40 19.31 16.25
N GLY A 144 18.90 20.08 15.29
CA GLY A 144 20.21 20.74 15.37
C GLY A 144 21.39 19.90 14.87
N LEU A 145 21.18 18.64 14.51
CA LEU A 145 22.23 17.78 13.93
C LEU A 145 22.46 18.05 12.44
N ALA A 146 21.39 18.39 11.71
CA ALA A 146 21.45 18.81 10.32
C ALA A 146 20.42 19.91 10.02
N ASP A 147 20.58 20.55 8.85
CA ASP A 147 19.56 21.45 8.30
C ASP A 147 18.40 20.64 7.70
N TRP A 148 17.53 20.10 8.58
CA TRP A 148 16.38 19.29 8.18
C TRP A 148 15.40 20.04 7.27
N GLN A 149 15.33 21.36 7.41
CA GLN A 149 14.48 22.22 6.58
C GLN A 149 15.02 22.27 5.15
N GLY A 150 16.32 22.52 4.99
CA GLY A 150 17.00 22.48 3.70
C GLY A 150 16.97 21.10 3.04
N VAL A 151 17.22 20.03 3.81
CA VAL A 151 17.20 18.64 3.31
C VAL A 151 15.80 18.26 2.80
N ALA A 152 14.75 18.52 3.59
CA ALA A 152 13.38 18.23 3.18
C ALA A 152 12.96 19.07 1.97
N ALA A 153 13.31 20.36 1.94
CA ALA A 153 13.01 21.23 0.82
C ALA A 153 13.70 20.80 -0.48
N ALA A 154 14.95 20.33 -0.41
CA ALA A 154 15.68 19.81 -1.56
C ALA A 154 15.00 18.55 -2.13
N LEU A 155 14.57 17.63 -1.26
CA LEU A 155 13.85 16.43 -1.68
C LEU A 155 12.48 16.76 -2.30
N GLU A 156 11.75 17.69 -1.67
CA GLU A 156 10.44 18.16 -2.17
C GLU A 156 10.56 18.84 -3.53
N HIS A 157 11.60 19.65 -3.73
CA HIS A 157 11.87 20.33 -4.99
C HIS A 157 12.24 19.32 -6.10
N ALA A 158 13.20 18.43 -5.85
CA ALA A 158 13.61 17.42 -6.82
C ALA A 158 12.46 16.49 -7.21
N ALA A 159 11.58 16.13 -6.27
CA ALA A 159 10.38 15.33 -6.54
C ALA A 159 9.38 16.04 -7.46
N ARG A 160 9.21 17.37 -7.31
CA ARG A 160 8.37 18.17 -8.20
C ARG A 160 8.98 18.29 -9.58
N ASP A 161 10.27 18.53 -9.68
CA ASP A 161 10.98 18.65 -10.96
C ASP A 161 10.95 17.32 -11.73
N TRP A 162 11.15 16.20 -11.03
CA TRP A 162 10.98 14.86 -11.59
C TRP A 162 9.56 14.62 -12.11
N ARG A 163 8.53 15.06 -11.38
CA ARG A 163 7.15 15.02 -11.88
C ARG A 163 6.97 15.89 -13.13
N MET A 164 7.59 17.06 -13.18
CA MET A 164 7.50 17.96 -14.33
C MET A 164 8.19 17.39 -15.57
N ALA A 165 9.27 16.61 -15.41
CA ALA A 165 9.94 15.92 -16.52
C ALA A 165 9.02 14.92 -17.26
N VAL A 166 8.00 14.37 -16.58
CA VAL A 166 6.98 13.50 -17.19
C VAL A 166 6.03 14.25 -18.14
N GLY A 167 5.94 15.57 -17.99
CA GLY A 167 5.06 16.44 -18.76
C GLY A 167 3.60 16.44 -18.29
N ALA A 168 2.75 17.16 -19.04
CA ALA A 168 1.33 17.28 -18.72
C ALA A 168 0.61 15.93 -18.93
N ARG A 169 0.17 15.31 -17.84
CA ARG A 169 -0.60 14.07 -17.83
C ARG A 169 -1.87 14.20 -16.99
N THR A 170 -2.85 13.35 -17.26
CA THR A 170 -4.02 13.23 -16.41
C THR A 170 -3.61 12.75 -15.00
N PRO A 171 -4.19 13.32 -13.93
CA PRO A 171 -3.96 12.81 -12.58
C PRO A 171 -4.30 11.32 -12.48
N GLY A 172 -3.40 10.54 -11.86
CA GLY A 172 -3.56 9.09 -11.73
C GLY A 172 -3.10 8.27 -12.96
N SER A 173 -2.57 8.92 -14.00
CA SER A 173 -1.96 8.21 -15.12
C SER A 173 -0.77 7.35 -14.67
N ARG A 174 -0.71 6.13 -15.22
CA ARG A 174 0.40 5.20 -15.04
C ARG A 174 1.15 5.07 -16.36
N LEU A 175 2.46 5.26 -16.31
CA LEU A 175 3.32 5.08 -17.46
C LEU A 175 4.09 3.77 -17.29
N ARG A 176 4.15 2.99 -18.37
CA ARG A 176 5.01 1.82 -18.42
C ARG A 176 6.46 2.30 -18.44
N TRP A 177 7.31 1.67 -17.64
CA TRP A 177 8.73 1.95 -17.57
C TRP A 177 9.50 0.64 -17.65
N ALA A 178 9.78 0.20 -18.88
CA ALA A 178 10.48 -1.05 -19.15
C ALA A 178 11.92 -0.85 -19.69
N GLY A 179 12.23 0.36 -20.16
CA GLY A 179 13.56 0.75 -20.63
C GLY A 179 14.22 1.78 -19.71
N GLU A 180 15.14 2.57 -20.25
CA GLU A 180 15.83 3.62 -19.48
C GLU A 180 14.86 4.70 -18.98
N VAL A 181 13.84 5.03 -19.78
CA VAL A 181 12.84 6.07 -19.47
C VAL A 181 11.41 5.56 -19.66
N PRO A 182 10.40 6.14 -18.99
CA PRO A 182 9.01 5.77 -19.19
C PRO A 182 8.50 6.09 -20.60
N ASP A 183 7.52 5.31 -21.06
CA ASP A 183 6.96 5.45 -22.40
C ASP A 183 6.40 6.87 -22.64
N GLY A 184 6.91 7.51 -23.70
CA GLY A 184 6.48 8.85 -24.11
C GLY A 184 6.98 10.00 -23.25
N VAL A 185 8.03 9.79 -22.44
CA VAL A 185 8.70 10.83 -21.66
C VAL A 185 10.02 11.25 -22.34
N ASP A 186 10.38 12.53 -22.24
CA ASP A 186 11.66 13.03 -22.73
C ASP A 186 12.85 12.41 -21.97
N ALA A 187 13.78 11.81 -22.70
CA ALA A 187 14.83 10.99 -22.09
C ALA A 187 15.85 11.83 -21.32
N GLU A 188 16.22 12.99 -21.84
CA GLU A 188 17.23 13.86 -21.24
C GLU A 188 16.69 14.53 -19.97
N GLY A 189 15.50 15.12 -20.05
CA GLY A 189 14.82 15.73 -18.92
C GLY A 189 14.53 14.74 -17.80
N TRP A 190 14.05 13.53 -18.14
CA TRP A 190 13.83 12.47 -17.17
C TRP A 190 15.13 12.06 -16.44
N SER A 191 16.19 11.80 -17.20
CA SER A 191 17.45 11.33 -16.64
C SER A 191 18.07 12.37 -15.71
N ARG A 192 18.02 13.65 -16.10
CA ARG A 192 18.48 14.76 -15.27
C ARG A 192 17.69 14.86 -13.97
N ALA A 193 16.36 14.89 -14.05
CA ALA A 193 15.52 15.03 -12.87
C ALA A 193 15.62 13.81 -11.92
N LEU A 194 15.82 12.60 -12.47
CA LEU A 194 16.07 11.40 -11.67
C LEU A 194 17.44 11.45 -10.97
N GLN A 195 18.47 12.00 -11.62
CA GLN A 195 19.77 12.24 -11.00
C GLN A 195 19.68 13.27 -9.85
N ASP A 196 18.92 14.34 -10.05
CA ASP A 196 18.68 15.37 -9.03
C ASP A 196 17.92 14.79 -7.82
N LEU A 197 16.88 13.98 -8.07
CA LEU A 197 16.16 13.25 -7.02
C LEU A 197 17.07 12.28 -6.28
N SER A 198 17.93 11.56 -7.00
CA SER A 198 18.93 10.66 -6.41
C SER A 198 19.95 11.42 -5.56
N ALA A 199 20.38 12.62 -5.98
CA ALA A 199 21.28 13.47 -5.23
C ALA A 199 20.63 13.99 -3.93
N ALA A 200 19.37 14.43 -3.99
CA ALA A 200 18.61 14.84 -2.82
C ALA A 200 18.44 13.68 -1.81
N CYS A 201 18.18 12.46 -2.29
CA CYS A 201 18.13 11.26 -1.43
C CYS A 201 19.48 10.98 -0.76
N ARG A 202 20.59 11.09 -1.49
CA ARG A 202 21.94 10.94 -0.92
C ARG A 202 22.26 12.00 0.12
N GLN A 203 21.83 13.25 -0.10
CA GLN A 203 21.97 14.32 0.88
C GLN A 203 21.17 14.03 2.16
N ALA A 204 19.94 13.53 2.02
CA ALA A 204 19.12 13.13 3.17
C ALA A 204 19.75 11.98 3.96
N LEU A 205 20.31 10.98 3.28
CA LEU A 205 21.05 9.89 3.93
C LEU A 205 22.30 10.40 4.65
N ALA A 206 23.09 11.27 4.02
CA ALA A 206 24.29 11.84 4.64
C ALA A 206 23.96 12.68 5.89
N ALA A 207 22.80 13.34 5.92
CA ALA A 207 22.32 14.07 7.10
C ALA A 207 21.89 13.15 8.26
N LEU A 208 21.61 11.87 8.00
CA LEU A 208 21.35 10.89 9.06
C LEU A 208 22.65 10.36 9.71
N ASP A 209 23.79 10.48 9.01
CA ASP A 209 25.10 10.05 9.49
C ASP A 209 25.83 11.10 10.35
N THR A 210 25.27 12.32 10.48
CA THR A 210 25.77 13.42 11.34
C THR A 210 25.19 13.38 12.74
#